data_AF-A0A9N9EDS0-F1
#
_entry.id   AF-A0A9N9EDS0-F1
#
_cell.length_a   1.000
_cell.length_b   1.000
_cell.length_c   1.000
_cell.angle_alpha   90.00
_cell.angle_beta   90.00
_cell.angle_gamma   90.00
#
_symmetry.space_group_name_H-M   'P 1'
#
loop_
_entity.id
_entity.type
_entity.pdbx_description
1 polymer ?
#
loop_
_entity_poly.entity_id
_entity_poly.type
_entity_poly.pdbx_seq_one_letter_code
_entity_poly.pdbx_strand_id
1 'polypeptide(L)' 'MSICNGLRPNLDIVNVPQLLKTLIVKCWDDNPLFHPEAHELFPLFRKCQIHDLNLILEKVNVEDNE' A
#
# COMPACT_ATOMS: atom_id res chain seq x y z
N MET A 1 5.66 -21.40 -12.95
CA MET A 1 5.18 -20.71 -14.17
C MET A 1 3.89 -19.91 -13.96
N SER A 2 3.21 -20.01 -12.81
CA SER A 2 1.94 -19.30 -12.51
C SER A 2 2.03 -17.76 -12.58
N ILE A 3 3.13 -17.18 -12.09
CA ILE A 3 3.34 -15.72 -12.10
C ILE A 3 3.45 -15.16 -13.53
N CYS A 4 4.10 -15.89 -14.44
CA CYS A 4 4.20 -15.53 -15.86
C CYS A 4 2.84 -15.56 -16.58
N ASN A 5 1.84 -16.23 -16.00
CA ASN A 5 0.46 -16.25 -16.50
C ASN A 5 -0.42 -15.18 -15.81
N GLY A 6 0.17 -14.17 -15.18
CA GLY A 6 -0.57 -13.09 -14.53
C GLY A 6 -1.20 -13.46 -13.18
N LEU A 7 -0.97 -14.67 -12.64
CA LEU A 7 -1.50 -15.01 -11.31
C LEU A 7 -0.83 -14.14 -10.24
N ARG A 8 -1.65 -13.55 -9.37
CA ARG A 8 -1.25 -12.72 -8.23
C ARG A 8 -2.08 -13.09 -7.00
N PRO A 9 -1.54 -12.89 -5.77
CA PRO A 9 -2.32 -13.01 -4.55
C PRO A 9 -3.58 -12.12 -4.56
N ASN A 10 -4.68 -12.61 -4.00
CA ASN A 10 -5.86 -11.79 -3.77
C ASN A 10 -5.56 -10.76 -2.67
N LEU A 11 -5.61 -9.46 -3.00
CA LEU A 11 -5.35 -8.39 -2.04
C LEU A 11 -6.58 -8.04 -1.19
N ASP A 12 -7.78 -8.51 -1.53
CA ASP A 12 -9.00 -8.24 -0.76
C ASP A 12 -9.00 -8.96 0.59
N ILE A 13 -8.31 -10.10 0.68
CA ILE A 13 -8.16 -10.86 1.93
C ILE A 13 -7.01 -10.36 2.81
N VAL A 14 -6.21 -9.40 2.33
CA VAL A 14 -5.06 -8.86 3.05
C VAL A 14 -5.46 -7.56 3.77
N ASN A 15 -5.19 -7.50 5.08
CA ASN A 15 -5.44 -6.32 5.89
C ASN A 15 -4.28 -5.31 5.78
N VAL A 16 -4.26 -4.57 4.68
CA VAL A 16 -3.30 -3.47 4.42
C VAL A 16 -4.05 -2.23 3.91
N PRO A 17 -3.53 -1.01 4.16
CA PRO A 17 -4.08 0.23 3.63
C PRO A 17 -4.36 0.19 2.12
N GLN A 18 -5.46 0.81 1.68
CA GLN A 18 -5.85 0.88 0.27
C GLN A 18 -4.77 1.53 -0.63
N LEU A 19 -4.01 2.47 -0.06
CA LEU A 19 -2.87 3.07 -0.72
C LEU A 19 -1.81 2.02 -1.08
N LEU A 20 -1.48 1.11 -0.16
CA LEU A 20 -0.53 0.02 -0.43
C LEU A 20 -1.09 -0.99 -1.44
N LYS A 21 -2.39 -1.35 -1.38
CA LYS A 21 -3.00 -2.23 -2.40
C LYS A 21 -2.88 -1.63 -3.80
N THR A 22 -3.15 -0.34 -3.93
CA THR A 22 -3.03 0.40 -5.20
C THR A 22 -1.60 0.39 -5.73
N LEU A 23 -0.60 0.56 -4.85
CA LEU A 23 0.82 0.50 -5.24
C LEU A 23 1.24 -0.90 -5.70
N ILE A 24 0.84 -1.93 -4.95
CA ILE A 24 1.15 -3.33 -5.27
C ILE A 24 0.59 -3.69 -6.65
N VAL A 25 -0.65 -3.31 -6.96
CA VAL A 25 -1.26 -3.55 -8.29
C VAL A 25 -0.46 -2.87 -9.40
N LYS A 26 -0.05 -1.61 -9.23
CA LYS A 26 0.79 -0.91 -10.22
C LYS A 26 2.16 -1.55 -10.42
N CYS A 27 2.80 -2.02 -9.35
CA CYS A 27 4.07 -2.75 -9.44
C CYS A 27 3.96 -4.14 -10.07
N TRP A 28 2.74 -4.69 -10.17
CA TRP A 28 2.47 -6.02 -10.70
C TRP A 28 1.97 -6.04 -12.13
N ASP A 29 1.88 -4.86 -12.77
CA ASP A 29 1.43 -4.74 -14.15
C ASP A 29 2.21 -5.69 -15.06
N ASP A 30 1.53 -6.36 -15.98
CA ASP A 30 2.16 -7.33 -16.87
C ASP A 30 3.08 -6.64 -17.89
N ASN A 31 2.89 -5.33 -18.13
CA ASN A 31 3.78 -4.50 -18.91
C ASN A 31 4.78 -3.75 -18.00
N PRO A 32 6.08 -4.08 -18.06
CA PRO A 32 7.11 -3.42 -17.27
C PRO A 32 7.20 -1.90 -17.47
N LEU A 33 6.75 -1.38 -18.63
CA LEU A 33 6.73 0.06 -18.90
C LEU A 33 5.75 0.83 -18.01
N PHE A 34 4.80 0.15 -17.39
CA PHE A 34 3.84 0.73 -16.46
C PHE A 34 4.26 0.55 -14.99
N HIS A 35 5.41 -0.08 -14.73
CA HIS A 35 5.93 -0.15 -13.38
C HIS A 35 6.39 1.24 -12.94
N PRO A 36 6.02 1.66 -11.72
CA PRO A 36 6.54 2.90 -11.17
C PRO A 36 8.04 2.76 -10.91
N GLU A 37 8.76 3.85 -11.10
CA GLU A 37 10.15 3.94 -10.69
C GLU A 37 10.27 4.04 -9.16
N ALA A 38 11.38 3.57 -8.62
CA ALA A 38 11.61 3.59 -7.17
C ALA A 38 11.50 4.99 -6.56
N HIS A 39 11.90 6.03 -7.32
CA HIS A 39 11.83 7.41 -6.86
C HIS A 39 10.38 7.94 -6.75
N GLU A 40 9.46 7.40 -7.55
CA GLU A 40 8.03 7.72 -7.50
C GLU A 40 7.33 7.06 -6.30
N LEU A 41 7.85 5.92 -5.84
CA LEU A 41 7.32 5.18 -4.69
C LEU A 41 7.68 5.81 -3.35
N PHE A 42 8.87 6.40 -3.24
CA PHE A 42 9.37 7.00 -2.00
C PHE A 42 8.42 8.01 -1.32
N PRO A 43 7.84 9.01 -2.03
CA PRO A 43 6.88 9.93 -1.41
C PRO A 43 5.58 9.24 -0.99
N LEU A 44 5.17 8.18 -1.68
CA LEU A 44 3.94 7.43 -1.40
C LEU A 44 4.10 6.61 -0.12
N PHE A 45 5.25 5.95 0.06
CA PHE A 45 5.58 5.26 1.32
C PHE A 45 5.71 6.22 2.50
N ARG A 46 6.31 7.40 2.30
CA ARG A 46 6.33 8.46 3.32
C ARG A 46 4.91 8.87 3.71
N LYS A 47 4.01 9.04 2.73
CA LYS A 47 2.60 9.39 2.99
C LYS A 47 1.86 8.29 3.76
N CYS A 48 2.06 7.02 3.41
CA CYS A 48 1.49 5.89 4.17
C CYS A 48 1.94 5.92 5.64
N GLN A 49 3.23 6.07 5.90
CA GLN A 49 3.79 6.06 7.25
C GLN A 49 3.22 7.19 8.13
N ILE A 50 3.05 8.38 7.56
CA ILE A 50 2.45 9.52 8.28
C ILE A 50 0.96 9.30 8.53
N HIS A 51 0.22 8.77 7.54
CA HIS A 51 -1.21 8.49 7.72
C HIS A 51 -1.45 7.44 8.80
N ASP A 52 -0.68 6.36 8.79
CA ASP A 52 -0.80 5.30 9.80
C ASP A 52 -0.41 5.82 11.19
N LEU A 53 0.60 6.70 11.28
CA LEU A 53 0.96 7.37 12.54
C LEU A 53 -0.14 8.33 13.03
N ASN A 54 -0.74 9.12 12.13
CA ASN A 54 -1.84 10.02 12.48
C ASN A 54 -3.07 9.24 12.99
N LEU A 55 -3.42 8.12 12.35
CA LEU A 55 -4.48 7.23 12.83
C LEU A 55 -4.18 6.65 14.21
N ILE A 56 -2.92 6.32 14.51
CA ILE A 56 -2.51 5.84 15.83
C ILE A 56 -2.63 6.97 16.87
N LEU A 57 -2.17 8.19 16.54
CA LEU A 57 -2.27 9.35 17.42
C LEU A 57 -3.71 9.73 17.72
N GLU A 58 -4.59 9.72 16.71
CA GLU A 58 -6.03 9.96 16.90
C GLU A 58 -6.67 8.93 17.82
N LYS A 59 -6.31 7.64 17.69
CA LYS A 59 -6.82 6.60 18.58
C LYS A 59 -6.35 6.77 20.02
N VAL A 60 -5.07 7.05 20.24
CA VAL A 60 -4.53 7.32 21.60
C VAL A 60 -5.24 8.51 22.23
N ASN A 61 -5.42 9.61 21.48
CA ASN A 61 -6.12 10.79 21.99
C ASN A 61 -7.60 10.53 22.32
N VAL A 62 -8.26 9.56 21.67
CA VAL A 62 -9.65 9.20 22.00
C VAL A 62 -9.71 8.34 23.27
N GLU A 63 -8.77 7.41 23.45
CA GLU A 63 -8.72 6.52 24.63
C GLU A 63 -8.37 7.26 25.93
N ASP A 64 -7.61 8.36 25.87
CA ASP A 64 -7.27 9.18 27.04
C ASP A 64 -8.40 10.15 27.47
N ASN A 65 -9.49 10.24 26.71
CA ASN A 65 -10.63 11.14 26.95
C ASN A 65 -11.92 10.43 27.36
N GLU A 66 -11.87 9.13 27.68
CA GLU A 66 -12.96 8.32 28.24
C GLU A 66 -12.61 7.83 29.66
#